data_AF-A0A538JHN4-F1
#
_entry.id   AF-A0A538JHN4-F1
#
_cell.length_a   1.000
_cell.length_b   1.000
_cell.length_c   1.000
_cell.angle_alpha   90.00
_cell.angle_beta   90.00
_cell.angle_gamma   90.00
#
_symmetry.space_group_name_H-M   'P 1'
#
loop_
_entity.id
_entity.type
_entity.pdbx_description
1 polymer ?
#
loop_
_entity_poly.entity_id
_entity_poly.type
_entity_poly.pdbx_seq_one_letter_code
_entity_poly.pdbx_strand_id
1 'polypeptide(L)' 'MSAEDSLSRAEELLARLEATRGELERLAEANDADKALEVLGELSELAKEVEEELEKARRAGEADANA' A
#
# COMPACT_ATOMS: atom_id res chain seq x y z
N MET A 1 2.49 15.32 -11.96
CA MET A 1 1.86 14.52 -10.89
C MET A 1 2.01 15.32 -9.63
N SER A 2 0.91 15.75 -9.01
CA SER A 2 0.96 16.60 -7.81
C SER A 2 1.22 15.77 -6.54
N ALA A 3 1.53 16.45 -5.43
CA ALA A 3 1.58 15.82 -4.12
C ALA A 3 0.21 15.20 -3.74
N GLU A 4 -0.88 15.89 -4.08
CA GLU A 4 -2.26 15.45 -3.83
C GLU A 4 -2.63 14.19 -4.64
N ASP A 5 -2.23 14.12 -5.93
CA ASP A 5 -2.44 12.92 -6.75
C ASP A 5 -1.74 11.70 -6.16
N SER A 6 -0.54 11.90 -5.61
CA SER A 6 0.29 10.83 -5.04
C SER A 6 -0.27 10.37 -3.69
N LEU A 7 -0.77 11.30 -2.88
CA LEU A 7 -1.44 10.98 -1.63
C LEU A 7 -2.75 10.21 -1.87
N SER A 8 -3.57 10.64 -2.85
CA SER A 8 -4.79 9.92 -3.21
C SER A 8 -4.51 8.49 -3.67
N ARG A 9 -3.46 8.27 -4.48
CA ARG A 9 -3.03 6.91 -4.83
C ARG A 9 -2.55 6.09 -3.63
N ALA A 10 -1.81 6.71 -2.70
CA ALA A 10 -1.39 6.04 -1.48
C ALA A 10 -2.60 5.59 -0.63
N GLU A 11 -3.65 6.42 -0.54
CA GLU A 11 -4.90 6.06 0.16
C GLU A 11 -5.63 4.88 -0.48
N GLU A 12 -5.70 4.84 -1.83
CA GLU A 12 -6.28 3.70 -2.56
C GLU A 12 -5.48 2.41 -2.31
N LEU A 13 -4.14 2.49 -2.32
CA LEU A 13 -3.26 1.37 -2.04
C LEU A 13 -3.38 0.89 -0.59
N LEU A 14 -3.52 1.81 0.37
CA LEU A 14 -3.77 1.47 1.78
C LEU A 14 -5.11 0.74 1.95
N ALA A 15 -6.18 1.19 1.30
CA ALA A 15 -7.48 0.50 1.35
C ALA A 15 -7.38 -0.93 0.80
N ARG A 16 -6.60 -1.14 -0.27
CA ARG A 16 -6.31 -2.47 -0.81
C ARG A 16 -5.51 -3.32 0.18
N LEU A 17 -4.45 -2.76 0.76
CA LEU A 17 -3.63 -3.44 1.77
C LEU A 17 -4.45 -3.89 2.98
N GLU A 18 -5.38 -3.06 3.46
CA GLU A 18 -6.29 -3.42 4.55
C GLU A 18 -7.22 -4.58 4.16
N ALA A 19 -7.77 -4.57 2.94
CA ALA A 19 -8.62 -5.65 2.44
C ALA A 19 -7.84 -6.98 2.33
N THR A 20 -6.62 -6.93 1.77
CA THR A 20 -5.72 -8.09 1.63
C THR A 20 -5.29 -8.62 3.01
N ARG A 21 -5.04 -7.74 3.99
CA ARG A 21 -4.78 -8.15 5.37
C ARG A 21 -5.98 -8.88 5.99
N GLY A 22 -7.20 -8.39 5.74
CA GLY A 22 -8.41 -9.07 6.20
C GLY A 22 -8.58 -10.45 5.54
N GLU A 23 -8.08 -10.66 4.32
CA GLU A 23 -8.01 -11.99 3.71
C GLU A 23 -7.01 -12.90 4.40
N LEU A 24 -5.81 -12.40 4.71
CA LEU A 24 -4.81 -13.15 5.46
C LEU A 24 -5.36 -13.65 6.80
N GLU A 25 -6.11 -12.82 7.52
CA GLU A 25 -6.75 -13.18 8.79
C GLU A 25 -7.74 -14.34 8.59
N ARG A 26 -8.58 -14.31 7.54
CA ARG A 26 -9.50 -15.41 7.21
C ARG A 26 -8.76 -16.70 6.85
N LEU A 27 -7.65 -16.61 6.11
CA LEU A 27 -6.84 -17.76 5.74
C LEU A 27 -6.14 -18.39 6.95
N ALA A 28 -5.69 -17.56 7.89
CA ALA A 28 -5.13 -18.02 9.16
C ALA A 28 -6.17 -18.79 9.98
N GLU A 29 -7.40 -18.28 10.09
CA GLU A 29 -8.52 -18.99 10.74
C GLU A 29 -8.83 -20.33 10.06
N ALA A 30 -8.74 -20.38 8.73
CA ALA A 30 -8.94 -21.58 7.93
C ALA A 30 -7.75 -22.56 7.94
N ASN A 31 -6.62 -22.21 8.55
CA ASN A 31 -5.35 -22.95 8.50
C ASN A 31 -4.86 -23.22 7.06
N ASP A 32 -5.13 -22.31 6.12
CA ASP A 32 -4.70 -22.42 4.72
C ASP A 32 -3.35 -21.71 4.51
N ALA A 33 -2.28 -22.40 4.91
CA ALA A 33 -0.93 -21.83 4.95
C ALA A 33 -0.36 -21.51 3.56
N ASP A 34 -0.68 -22.32 2.55
CA ASP A 34 -0.15 -22.13 1.19
C ASP A 34 -0.68 -20.83 0.58
N LYS A 35 -1.99 -20.57 0.69
CA LYS A 35 -2.56 -19.30 0.23
C LYS A 35 -2.15 -18.12 1.11
N ALA A 36 -1.96 -18.33 2.41
CA ALA A 36 -1.47 -17.28 3.30
C ALA A 36 -0.09 -16.76 2.86
N LEU A 37 0.79 -17.63 2.35
CA LEU A 37 2.08 -17.22 1.80
C LEU A 37 1.94 -16.36 0.53
N GLU A 38 1.00 -16.69 -0.36
CA GLU A 38 0.71 -15.89 -1.55
C GLU A 38 0.22 -14.48 -1.17
N VAL A 39 -0.74 -14.41 -0.24
CA VAL A 39 -1.29 -13.15 0.27
C VAL A 39 -0.25 -12.30 1.00
N LEU A 40 0.68 -12.93 1.75
CA LEU A 40 1.81 -12.23 2.36
C LEU A 40 2.75 -11.61 1.30
N GLY A 41 2.92 -12.27 0.16
CA GLY A 41 3.65 -11.71 -0.99
C GLY A 41 2.96 -10.46 -1.54
N GLU A 42 1.64 -10.54 -1.77
CA GLU A 42 0.84 -9.40 -2.23
C GLU A 42 0.90 -8.22 -1.25
N LEU A 43 0.76 -8.49 0.06
CA LEU A 43 0.91 -7.47 1.11
C LEU A 43 2.26 -6.77 1.07
N SER A 44 3.34 -7.51 0.82
CA SER A 44 4.68 -6.93 0.69
C SER A 44 4.80 -6.01 -0.51
N GLU A 45 4.20 -6.34 -1.65
CA GLU A 45 4.24 -5.49 -2.84
C GLU A 45 3.37 -4.23 -2.64
N LEU A 46 2.16 -4.38 -2.10
CA LEU A 46 1.29 -3.25 -1.75
C LEU A 46 1.99 -2.28 -0.78
N ALA A 47 2.70 -2.79 0.22
CA ALA A 47 3.45 -1.94 1.16
C ALA A 47 4.55 -1.12 0.48
N LYS A 48 5.29 -1.73 -0.47
CA LYS A 48 6.30 -1.01 -1.26
C LYS A 48 5.66 0.06 -2.14
N GLU A 49 4.55 -0.25 -2.80
CA GLU A 49 3.83 0.72 -3.64
C GLU A 49 3.33 1.92 -2.81
N VAL A 50 2.82 1.68 -1.59
CA VAL A 50 2.43 2.77 -0.66
C VAL A 50 3.65 3.63 -0.32
N GLU A 51 4.77 3.03 0.08
CA GLU A 51 6.00 3.76 0.40
C GLU A 51 6.47 4.62 -0.78
N GLU A 52 6.43 4.08 -2.00
CA GLU A 52 6.80 4.82 -3.21
C GLU A 52 5.91 6.04 -3.47
N GLU A 53 4.58 5.92 -3.32
CA GLU A 53 3.67 7.04 -3.51
C GLU A 53 3.85 8.11 -2.43
N LEU A 54 4.11 7.72 -1.17
CA LEU A 54 4.43 8.65 -0.10
C LEU A 54 5.73 9.41 -0.36
N GLU A 55 6.78 8.72 -0.84
CA GLU A 55 8.04 9.36 -1.22
C GLU A 55 7.89 10.28 -2.44
N LYS A 56 6.99 9.96 -3.38
CA LYS A 56 6.63 10.87 -4.49
C LYS A 56 5.89 12.10 -3.96
N ALA A 57 4.92 11.92 -3.08
CA ALA A 57 4.16 13.01 -2.47
C ALA A 57 5.07 13.96 -1.69
N ARG A 58 5.98 13.41 -0.89
CA ARG A 58 7.00 14.15 -0.13
C ARG A 58 7.85 15.03 -1.04
N ARG A 59 8.43 14.45 -2.10
CA ARG A 59 9.26 15.18 -3.07
C ARG A 59 8.49 16.26 -3.81
N ALA A 60 7.24 15.99 -4.20
CA ALA A 60 6.40 16.98 -4.86
C ALA A 60 6.07 18.16 -3.93
N GLY A 61 5.71 17.90 -2.67
CA GLY A 61 5.44 18.94 -1.68
C GLY A 61 6.67 19.80 -1.34
N GLU A 62 7.87 19.19 -1.28
CA GLU A 62 9.12 19.94 -1.12
C GLU A 62 9.45 20.83 -2.33
N ALA A 63 9.11 20.39 -3.54
CA ALA A 63 9.29 21.20 -4.75
C ALA A 63 8.32 22.39 -4.78
N ASP A 64 7.06 22.17 -4.42
CA ASP A 64 6.03 23.22 -4.37
C ASP A 64 6.31 24.26 -3.29
N ALA A 65 6.89 23.87 -2.14
CA ALA A 65 7.25 24.78 -1.06
C ALA A 65 8.47 25.67 -1.37
N ASN A 66 9.29 25.28 -2.35
CA ASN A 66 10.52 25.99 -2.75
C ASN A 66 10.37 26.78 -4.07
N ALA A 67 9.18 26.78 -4.69
CA ALA A 67 8.83 27.48 -5.92
C ALA A 67 8.17 28.84 -5.64
#